data_AF-A0A7V8RXG0-F1
#
_entry.id   AF-A0A7V8RXG0-F1
#
_cell.length_a   1.000
_cell.length_b   1.000
_cell.length_c   1.000
_cell.angle_alpha   90.00
_cell.angle_beta   90.00
_cell.angle_gamma   90.00
#
_symmetry.space_group_name_H-M   'P 1'
#
loop_
_entity.id
_entity.type
_entity.pdbx_description
1 polymer ?
#
loop_
_entity_poly.entity_id
_entity_poly.type
_entity_poly.pdbx_seq_one_letter_code
_entity_poly.pdbx_strand_id
1 'polypeptide(L)'
;MLTDAVDEIASSCLAVRVRLLGRAVTGVYDRALEGRGVSIAQVNLMAALGKAGPCSPARIGEVLQLERSTVSRNLGLLIRHGWVEAVSSDAKGVREVALTPSGSEKVQSVMPEWRRAQEEAALLLGAGGVKAVRALAANIGLLPGD
;
A
#
# COMPACT_ATOMS: atom_id res chain seq x y z
N MET A 1 -28.05 -16.85 24.98
CA MET A 1 -28.15 -15.40 25.23
C MET A 1 -26.82 -14.66 25.26
N LEU A 2 -25.72 -15.16 25.86
CA LEU A 2 -24.38 -14.58 25.61
C LEU A 2 -23.72 -15.16 24.34
N THR A 3 -24.03 -16.42 24.04
CA THR A 3 -23.52 -17.17 22.87
C THR A 3 -24.02 -16.60 21.55
N ASP A 4 -25.29 -16.18 21.49
CA ASP A 4 -25.94 -15.75 20.23
C ASP A 4 -25.29 -14.47 19.65
N ALA A 5 -24.98 -13.49 20.50
CA ALA A 5 -24.29 -12.26 20.06
C ALA A 5 -22.84 -12.51 19.66
N VAL A 6 -22.14 -13.41 20.36
CA VAL A 6 -20.78 -13.82 20.02
C VAL A 6 -20.77 -14.55 18.67
N ASP A 7 -21.71 -15.46 18.44
CA ASP A 7 -21.85 -16.22 17.21
C ASP A 7 -22.25 -15.32 16.03
N GLU A 8 -23.13 -14.34 16.25
CA GLU A 8 -23.49 -13.34 15.24
C GLU A 8 -22.27 -12.51 14.84
N ILE A 9 -21.50 -11.98 15.79
CA ILE A 9 -20.28 -11.21 15.50
C ILE A 9 -19.26 -12.07 14.76
N ALA A 10 -19.01 -13.30 15.24
CA ALA A 10 -18.02 -14.20 14.66
C ALA A 10 -18.39 -14.61 13.21
N SER A 11 -19.68 -14.81 12.94
CA SER A 11 -20.17 -15.27 11.64
C SER A 11 -20.43 -14.15 10.64
N SER A 12 -20.74 -12.92 11.07
CA SER A 12 -21.21 -11.86 10.16
C SER A 12 -20.33 -10.60 10.12
N CYS A 13 -19.34 -10.44 11.01
CA CYS A 13 -18.57 -9.20 11.08
C CYS A 13 -17.78 -8.91 9.78
N LEU A 14 -18.30 -7.97 9.00
CA LEU A 14 -17.71 -7.55 7.73
C LEU A 14 -16.31 -6.97 7.92
N ALA A 15 -16.09 -6.20 8.99
CA ALA A 15 -14.78 -5.60 9.28
C ALA A 15 -13.70 -6.66 9.50
N VAL A 16 -14.01 -7.77 10.16
CA VAL A 16 -13.07 -8.89 10.35
C VAL A 16 -12.78 -9.57 9.01
N ARG A 17 -13.81 -9.81 8.18
CA ARG A 17 -13.67 -10.41 6.84
C ARG A 17 -12.78 -9.56 5.92
N VAL A 18 -13.01 -8.24 5.88
CA VAL A 18 -12.18 -7.31 5.09
C VAL A 18 -10.75 -7.26 5.60
N ARG A 19 -10.53 -7.23 6.93
CA ARG A 19 -9.17 -7.26 7.50
C ARG A 19 -8.44 -8.56 7.21
N LEU A 20 -9.13 -9.71 7.29
CA LEU A 20 -8.56 -11.01 6.94
C LEU A 20 -8.15 -11.05 5.47
N LEU A 21 -9.04 -10.63 4.58
CA LEU A 21 -8.77 -10.53 3.15
C LEU A 21 -7.58 -9.61 2.86
N GLY A 22 -7.59 -8.42 3.45
CA GLY A 22 -6.50 -7.44 3.31
C GLY A 22 -5.16 -8.01 3.78
N ARG A 23 -5.10 -8.66 4.94
CA ARG A 23 -3.86 -9.32 5.41
C ARG A 23 -3.42 -10.45 4.50
N ALA A 24 -4.33 -11.29 4.02
CA ALA A 24 -4.00 -12.41 3.15
C ALA A 24 -3.42 -11.90 1.82
N VAL A 25 -4.08 -10.91 1.19
CA VAL A 25 -3.63 -10.31 -0.06
C VAL A 25 -2.30 -9.58 0.12
N THR A 26 -2.17 -8.67 1.10
CA THR A 26 -0.91 -7.95 1.38
C THR A 26 0.23 -8.94 1.67
N GLY A 27 -0.04 -10.01 2.41
CA GLY A 27 0.95 -11.03 2.72
C GLY A 27 1.48 -11.78 1.49
N VAL A 28 0.71 -11.90 0.40
CA VAL A 28 1.21 -12.45 -0.88
C VAL A 28 2.33 -11.57 -1.43
N TYR A 29 2.13 -10.26 -1.44
CA TYR A 29 3.13 -9.31 -1.93
C TYR A 29 4.35 -9.24 -1.01
N ASP A 30 4.15 -9.15 0.31
CA ASP A 30 5.27 -9.07 1.25
C ASP A 30 6.15 -10.33 1.20
N ARG A 31 5.57 -11.54 1.03
CA ARG A 31 6.34 -12.77 0.80
C ARG A 31 7.10 -12.75 -0.52
N ALA A 32 6.46 -12.29 -1.59
CA ALA A 32 7.12 -12.21 -2.90
C ALA A 32 8.30 -11.22 -2.91
N LEU A 33 8.21 -10.15 -2.12
CA LEU A 33 9.25 -9.14 -1.95
C LEU A 33 10.26 -9.48 -0.86
N GLU A 34 10.12 -10.61 -0.17
CA GLU A 34 11.07 -11.07 0.83
C GLU A 34 12.47 -11.22 0.22
N GLY A 35 13.50 -10.78 0.94
CA GLY A 35 14.87 -10.74 0.41
C GLY A 35 15.15 -9.62 -0.61
N ARG A 36 14.13 -8.86 -1.05
CA ARG A 36 14.33 -7.64 -1.87
C ARG A 36 14.55 -6.38 -1.03
N GLY A 37 14.41 -6.45 0.29
CA GLY A 37 14.65 -5.31 1.19
C GLY A 37 13.61 -4.19 1.08
N VAL A 38 12.42 -4.49 0.56
CA VAL A 38 11.27 -3.59 0.46
C VAL A 38 9.99 -4.31 0.84
N SER A 39 9.04 -3.61 1.44
CA SER A 39 7.66 -4.09 1.61
C SER A 39 6.73 -3.61 0.50
N ILE A 40 5.55 -4.23 0.37
CA ILE A 40 4.55 -3.75 -0.60
C ILE A 40 4.08 -2.32 -0.30
N ALA A 41 4.00 -1.93 0.98
CA ALA A 41 3.66 -0.57 1.37
C ALA A 41 4.69 0.45 0.87
N GLN A 42 5.98 0.12 0.95
CA GLN A 42 7.07 0.96 0.46
C GLN A 42 7.06 1.05 -1.07
N VAL A 43 6.85 -0.07 -1.77
CA VAL A 43 6.71 -0.09 -3.23
C VAL A 43 5.54 0.76 -3.70
N ASN A 44 4.36 0.62 -3.07
CA ASN A 44 3.19 1.42 -3.41
C ASN A 44 3.39 2.90 -3.13
N LEU A 45 4.11 3.26 -2.06
CA LEU A 45 4.44 4.65 -1.75
C LEU A 45 5.35 5.25 -2.82
N MET A 46 6.41 4.53 -3.20
CA MET A 46 7.30 4.96 -4.28
C MET A 46 6.56 5.09 -5.62
N ALA A 47 5.69 4.14 -5.95
CA ALA A 47 4.87 4.20 -7.16
C ALA A 47 3.89 5.40 -7.14
N ALA A 48 3.25 5.67 -6.00
CA ALA A 48 2.39 6.83 -5.84
C ALA A 48 3.16 8.14 -6.01
N LEU A 49 4.37 8.26 -5.45
CA LEU A 49 5.24 9.41 -5.66
C LEU A 49 5.68 9.55 -7.12
N GLY A 50 6.03 8.44 -7.77
CA GLY A 50 6.38 8.44 -9.19
C GLY A 50 5.24 8.93 -10.09
N LYS A 51 3.98 8.61 -9.76
CA LYS A 51 2.79 9.05 -10.50
C LYS A 51 2.39 10.50 -10.16
N ALA A 52 2.47 10.89 -8.89
CA ALA A 52 2.01 12.20 -8.41
C ALA A 52 3.05 13.31 -8.59
N GLY A 53 4.33 12.97 -8.71
CA GLY A 53 5.44 13.92 -8.62
C GLY A 53 5.73 14.35 -7.18
N PRO A 54 6.61 15.35 -6.99
CA PRO A 54 6.90 15.93 -5.69
C PRO A 54 5.61 16.36 -4.98
N CYS A 55 5.40 15.89 -3.74
CA CYS A 55 4.21 16.24 -2.97
C CYS A 55 4.43 16.13 -1.46
N SER A 56 3.47 16.65 -0.70
CA SER A 56 3.54 16.59 0.76
C SER A 56 3.27 15.19 1.32
N PRO A 57 3.86 14.82 2.47
CA PRO A 57 3.50 13.58 3.16
C PRO A 57 1.99 13.43 3.44
N ALA A 58 1.29 14.54 3.71
CA ALA A 58 -0.16 14.53 3.91
C ALA A 58 -0.89 14.08 2.64
N ARG A 59 -0.48 14.59 1.48
CA ARG A 59 -1.06 14.23 0.20
C ARG A 59 -0.88 12.74 -0.13
N ILE A 60 0.29 12.17 0.18
CA ILE A 60 0.55 10.74 0.04
C ILE A 60 -0.41 9.92 0.92
N GLY A 61 -0.62 10.37 2.17
CA GLY A 61 -1.57 9.75 3.09
C GLY A 61 -2.99 9.74 2.55
N GLU A 62 -3.44 10.84 1.97
CA GLU A 62 -4.76 10.93 1.32
C GLU A 62 -4.87 9.97 0.13
N VAL A 63 -3.87 9.95 -0.76
CA VAL A 63 -3.86 9.11 -1.97
C VAL A 63 -3.87 7.63 -1.63
N LEU A 64 -3.11 7.22 -0.61
CA LEU A 64 -2.98 5.81 -0.22
C LEU A 64 -3.93 5.40 0.91
N GLN A 65 -4.79 6.32 1.39
CA GLN A 65 -5.65 6.12 2.56
C GLN A 65 -4.86 5.62 3.77
N LEU A 66 -3.70 6.24 4.03
CA LEU A 66 -2.78 5.89 5.11
C LEU A 66 -2.79 6.94 6.22
N GLU A 67 -2.80 6.46 7.45
CA GLU A 67 -2.58 7.27 8.65
C GLU A 67 -1.22 7.98 8.60
N ARG A 68 -1.17 9.20 9.15
CA ARG A 68 0.03 10.05 9.17
C ARG A 68 1.26 9.32 9.71
N SER A 69 1.11 8.56 10.80
CA SER A 69 2.21 7.81 11.42
C SER A 69 2.80 6.75 10.49
N THR A 70 1.94 6.07 9.72
CA THR A 70 2.33 5.07 8.72
C THR A 70 3.09 5.72 7.57
N VAL A 71 2.62 6.87 7.08
CA VAL A 71 3.32 7.62 6.03
C VAL A 71 4.69 8.08 6.51
N SER A 72 4.77 8.76 7.66
CA SER A 72 6.03 9.27 8.20
C SER A 72 7.07 8.16 8.43
N ARG A 73 6.65 7.00 8.97
CA ARG A 73 7.54 5.86 9.19
C ARG A 73 8.10 5.31 7.87
N ASN A 74 7.24 5.15 6.84
CA ASN A 74 7.67 4.66 5.54
C ASN A 74 8.59 5.65 4.83
N LEU A 75 8.23 6.93 4.80
CA LEU A 75 9.07 7.98 4.21
C LEU A 75 10.45 8.05 4.87
N GLY A 76 10.50 8.00 6.21
CA GLY A 76 11.78 7.99 6.91
C GLY A 76 12.67 6.80 6.56
N LEU A 77 12.09 5.61 6.33
CA LEU A 77 12.84 4.44 5.84
C LEU A 77 13.34 4.66 4.41
N LEU A 78 12.45 5.10 3.50
CA LEU A 78 12.78 5.31 2.09
C LEU A 78 13.85 6.39 1.89
N ILE A 79 13.81 7.46 2.69
CA ILE A 79 14.82 8.52 2.71
C ILE A 79 16.18 7.97 3.17
N ARG A 80 16.21 7.15 4.22
CA ARG A 80 17.47 6.52 4.66
C ARG A 80 18.07 5.59 3.62
N HIS A 81 17.24 4.95 2.79
CA HIS A 81 17.70 4.13 1.67
C HIS A 81 18.05 4.96 0.41
N GLY A 82 17.79 6.27 0.41
CA GLY A 82 18.01 7.14 -0.73
C GLY A 82 17.01 6.96 -1.87
N TRP A 83 15.92 6.22 -1.66
CA TRP A 83 14.88 5.98 -2.67
C TRP A 83 13.84 7.10 -2.76
N VAL A 84 13.75 7.91 -1.71
CA VAL A 84 12.94 9.13 -1.66
C VAL A 84 13.82 10.23 -1.08
N GLU A 85 13.62 11.47 -1.51
CA GLU A 85 14.31 12.63 -0.96
C GLU A 85 13.33 13.66 -0.41
N ALA A 86 13.77 14.43 0.58
CA ALA A 86 13.04 15.61 1.05
C ALA A 86 13.44 16.80 0.16
N VAL A 87 12.51 17.27 -0.66
CA VAL A 87 12.72 18.41 -1.57
C VAL A 87 12.67 19.72 -0.80
N SER A 88 11.84 19.78 0.25
CA SER A 88 11.78 20.93 1.17
C SER A 88 11.42 20.51 2.59
N SER A 89 11.95 21.25 3.56
CA SER A 89 11.69 21.05 4.99
C SER A 89 11.67 22.38 5.75
N ASP A 90 10.86 22.46 6.81
CA ASP A 90 10.83 23.58 7.74
C ASP A 90 10.99 23.10 9.19
N ALA A 91 10.84 24.01 10.17
CA ALA A 91 10.91 23.68 11.60
C ALA A 91 9.87 22.64 12.06
N LYS A 92 8.82 22.38 11.26
CA LYS A 92 7.77 21.38 11.51
C LYS A 92 8.02 20.06 10.77
N GLY A 93 9.10 19.96 9.99
CA GLY A 93 9.55 18.75 9.31
C GLY A 93 9.48 18.83 7.79
N VAL A 94 9.43 17.66 7.14
CA VAL A 94 9.43 17.54 5.68
C VAL A 94 8.11 18.07 5.11
N ARG A 95 8.22 19.02 4.18
CA ARG A 95 7.09 19.66 3.49
C ARG A 95 6.77 18.99 2.18
N GLU A 96 7.80 18.54 1.48
CA GLU A 96 7.68 17.93 0.17
C GLU A 96 8.72 16.82 0.02
N VAL A 97 8.29 15.71 -0.58
CA VAL A 97 9.14 14.57 -0.90
C VAL A 97 9.01 14.22 -2.37
N ALA A 98 10.07 13.67 -2.95
CA ALA A 98 10.09 13.19 -4.32
C ALA A 98 10.71 11.80 -4.42
N LEU A 99 10.29 11.04 -5.42
CA LEU A 99 10.94 9.78 -5.79
C LEU A 99 12.28 10.09 -6.46
N THR A 100 13.35 9.44 -6.02
CA THR A 100 14.68 9.60 -6.62
C THR A 100 14.86 8.66 -7.83
N PRO A 101 15.91 8.85 -8.65
CA PRO A 101 16.26 7.89 -9.69
C PRO A 101 16.51 6.47 -9.14
N SER A 102 17.23 6.35 -8.02
CA SER A 102 17.49 5.06 -7.37
C SER A 102 16.22 4.42 -6.79
N GLY A 103 15.25 5.23 -6.34
CA GLY A 103 13.92 4.75 -5.97
C GLY A 103 13.15 4.19 -7.15
N SER A 104 13.23 4.86 -8.31
CA SER A 104 12.62 4.39 -9.56
C SER A 104 13.23 3.08 -10.03
N GLU A 105 14.56 2.97 -10.01
CA GLU A 105 15.29 1.72 -10.27
C GLU A 105 14.89 0.63 -9.28
N LYS A 106 14.70 0.98 -8.01
CA LYS A 106 14.28 0.02 -6.99
C LYS A 106 12.92 -0.58 -7.31
N VAL A 107 11.93 0.25 -7.67
CA VAL A 107 10.60 -0.23 -8.08
C VAL A 107 10.72 -1.13 -9.31
N GLN A 108 11.50 -0.73 -10.32
CA GLN A 108 11.72 -1.56 -11.51
C GLN A 108 12.34 -2.91 -11.18
N SER A 109 13.30 -2.94 -10.24
CA SER A 109 14.02 -4.16 -9.86
C SER A 109 13.14 -5.26 -9.26
N VAL A 110 11.98 -4.90 -8.69
CA VAL A 110 11.06 -5.83 -8.00
C VAL A 110 9.80 -6.15 -8.81
N MET A 111 9.71 -5.65 -10.05
CA MET A 111 8.56 -5.91 -10.91
C MET A 111 8.32 -7.39 -11.22
N PRO A 112 9.34 -8.25 -11.40
CA PRO A 112 9.09 -9.68 -11.59
C PRO A 112 8.36 -10.33 -10.41
N GLU A 113 8.80 -10.05 -9.18
CA GLU A 113 8.18 -10.54 -7.95
C GLU A 113 6.79 -9.96 -7.75
N TRP A 114 6.62 -8.67 -8.01
CA TRP A 114 5.34 -8.00 -7.91
C TRP A 114 4.32 -8.58 -8.90
N ARG A 115 4.71 -8.87 -10.14
CA ARG A 115 3.82 -9.49 -11.14
C ARG A 115 3.42 -10.90 -10.71
N ARG A 116 4.36 -11.70 -10.20
CA ARG A 116 4.04 -13.01 -9.64
C ARG A 116 3.07 -12.91 -8.45
N ALA A 117 3.29 -11.96 -7.55
CA ALA A 117 2.37 -11.70 -6.44
C ALA A 117 0.99 -11.28 -6.92
N GLN A 118 0.91 -10.50 -8.01
CA GLN A 118 -0.35 -10.08 -8.62
C GLN A 118 -1.14 -11.30 -9.15
N GLU A 119 -0.45 -12.26 -9.77
CA GLU A 119 -1.05 -13.52 -10.23
C GLU A 119 -1.52 -14.39 -9.06
N GLU A 120 -0.68 -14.58 -8.04
CA GLU A 120 -1.04 -15.36 -6.83
C GLU A 120 -2.23 -14.73 -6.09
N ALA A 121 -2.25 -13.40 -5.94
CA ALA A 121 -3.38 -12.69 -5.34
C ALA A 121 -4.65 -12.83 -6.18
N ALA A 122 -4.54 -12.80 -7.52
CA ALA A 122 -5.68 -13.02 -8.40
C ALA A 122 -6.24 -14.45 -8.29
N LEU A 123 -5.36 -15.45 -8.16
CA LEU A 123 -5.76 -16.85 -7.91
C LEU A 123 -6.43 -17.00 -6.54
N LEU A 124 -5.89 -16.37 -5.49
CA LEU A 124 -6.48 -16.38 -4.16
C LEU A 124 -7.90 -15.79 -4.14
N LEU A 125 -8.12 -14.71 -4.89
CA LEU A 125 -9.43 -14.02 -4.96
C LEU A 125 -10.41 -14.68 -5.92
N GLY A 126 -9.90 -15.38 -6.95
CA GLY A 126 -10.68 -15.80 -8.10
C GLY A 126 -11.18 -14.62 -8.95
N ALA A 127 -11.67 -14.90 -10.16
CA ALA A 127 -12.11 -13.87 -11.10
C ALA A 127 -13.21 -12.95 -10.53
N GLY A 128 -14.18 -13.53 -9.82
CA GLY A 128 -15.25 -12.79 -9.17
C GLY A 128 -14.74 -11.86 -8.05
N GLY A 129 -13.82 -12.35 -7.21
CA GLY A 129 -13.22 -11.56 -6.14
C GLY A 129 -12.36 -10.41 -6.67
N VAL A 130 -11.55 -10.64 -7.70
CA VAL A 130 -10.77 -9.58 -8.36
C VAL A 130 -11.67 -8.48 -8.89
N LYS A 131 -12.76 -8.85 -9.58
CA LYS A 131 -13.75 -7.88 -10.09
C LYS A 131 -14.39 -7.09 -8.95
N ALA A 132 -14.81 -7.77 -7.88
CA ALA A 132 -15.45 -7.15 -6.72
C ALA A 132 -14.50 -6.17 -6.01
N VAL A 133 -13.25 -6.56 -5.75
CA VAL A 133 -12.26 -5.70 -5.09
C VAL A 133 -12.01 -4.43 -5.90
N ARG A 134 -11.83 -4.53 -7.22
CA ARG A 134 -11.64 -3.36 -8.09
C ARG A 134 -12.84 -2.42 -8.07
N ALA A 135 -14.04 -2.97 -8.21
CA ALA A 135 -15.28 -2.16 -8.21
C ALA A 135 -15.50 -1.48 -6.84
N LEU A 136 -15.30 -2.19 -5.73
CA LEU A 136 -15.47 -1.65 -4.40
C LEU A 136 -14.40 -0.59 -4.08
N ALA A 137 -13.14 -0.82 -4.46
CA ALA A 137 -12.06 0.14 -4.26
C ALA A 137 -12.28 1.45 -5.06
N ALA A 138 -12.86 1.38 -6.25
CA ALA A 138 -13.22 2.57 -7.02
C ALA A 138 -14.19 3.50 -6.27
N ASN A 139 -15.10 2.93 -5.46
CA ASN A 139 -16.03 3.71 -4.63
C ASN A 139 -15.36 4.35 -3.41
N ILE A 140 -14.19 3.87 -3.00
CA ILE A 140 -13.46 4.31 -1.80
C ILE A 140 -12.34 5.31 -2.17
N GLY A 141 -11.90 5.30 -3.44
CA GLY A 141 -10.87 6.19 -3.96
C GLY A 141 -9.46 5.66 -3.70
N LEU A 142 -8.92 4.88 -4.64
CA LEU A 142 -7.56 4.34 -4.52
C LEU A 142 -6.61 4.74 -5.65
N LEU A 143 -6.99 5.72 -6.49
CA LEU A 143 -6.19 6.58 -7.39
C LEU A 143 -7.09 7.08 -8.52
N PRO A 144 -7.14 8.39 -8.86
CA PRO A 144 -7.72 8.84 -10.10
C PRO A 144 -6.81 8.50 -11.29
N GLY A 145 -7.41 8.14 -12.42
CA GLY A 145 -6.76 8.02 -13.72
C GLY A 145 -6.59 6.57 -14.19
N ASP A 146 -7.70 6.02 -14.68
CA ASP A 146 -7.79 5.55 -16.07
C ASP A 146 -8.48 6.65 -16.89
#